data_AF-A0A7J8PDM9-F1
#
_entry.id   AF-A0A7J8PDM9-F1
#
_cell.length_a   1.000
_cell.length_b   1.000
_cell.length_c   1.000
_cell.angle_alpha   90.00
_cell.angle_beta   90.00
_cell.angle_gamma   90.00
#
_symmetry.space_group_name_H-M   'P 1'
#
loop_
_entity.id
_entity.type
_entity.pdbx_description
1 polymer ?
#
loop_
_entity_poly.entity_id
_entity_poly.type
_entity_poly.pdbx_seq_one_letter_code
_entity_poly.pdbx_strand_id
1 'polypeptide(L)'
;MGGVEDDEPASKRMKLSSEELRRLSNGSTIKEPVAGSSRDLMARPLQSEGGEEVVGSKGVIKKVEFVRIIAKALYSLGYIKSGAHLEEESGIPLHSSVVNVFMRQILEGNWDESVVTLRNIGLTDERTVKSASFLILEQKFFELLDEEKAMDALNTLRTEIAPLGVNDSRVRELSSYIVSPSYCSLTRSPKQDTVRARSRSKLLEELQKLLPATVMVPEGRLEHLVEQALVLQRDACMFHNSLDKEMSLYSDHQCGRDQIPSQALQVRLCSAYQI
;
A
#
# COMPACT_ATOMS: atom_id res chain seq x y z
N MET A 1 -71.63 -17.31 6.94
CA MET A 1 -71.46 -18.40 5.96
C MET A 1 -70.82 -17.78 4.74
N GLY A 2 -69.62 -18.22 4.37
CA GLY A 2 -68.87 -17.62 3.26
C GLY A 2 -69.23 -18.26 1.92
N GLY A 3 -68.96 -17.52 0.86
CA GLY A 3 -68.78 -18.01 -0.50
C GLY A 3 -67.84 -17.05 -1.22
N VAL A 4 -66.95 -17.57 -2.06
CA VAL A 4 -66.33 -16.94 -3.25
C VAL A 4 -65.74 -18.10 -4.08
N GLU A 5 -65.98 -18.03 -5.38
CA GLU A 5 -65.54 -18.90 -6.46
C GLU A 5 -64.37 -18.22 -7.25
N ASP A 6 -63.58 -18.86 -8.12
CA ASP A 6 -63.61 -20.22 -8.69
C ASP A 6 -62.16 -20.63 -9.11
N ASP A 7 -62.03 -21.46 -10.16
CA ASP A 7 -60.92 -21.59 -11.13
C ASP A 7 -59.77 -22.61 -10.89
N GLU A 8 -59.90 -23.71 -11.64
CA GLU A 8 -58.90 -24.66 -12.16
C GLU A 8 -58.07 -24.04 -13.34
N PRO A 9 -57.20 -24.74 -14.13
CA PRO A 9 -56.50 -26.02 -13.96
C PRO A 9 -55.01 -26.10 -14.42
N ALA A 10 -54.36 -27.22 -14.05
CA ALA A 10 -53.33 -28.05 -14.75
C ALA A 10 -52.25 -27.52 -15.75
N SER A 11 -51.03 -28.06 -15.62
CA SER A 11 -50.00 -28.25 -16.69
C SER A 11 -49.07 -29.44 -16.34
N LYS A 12 -49.01 -30.54 -17.10
CA LYS A 12 -48.31 -30.83 -18.40
C LYS A 12 -46.77 -31.13 -18.34
N ARG A 13 -46.46 -32.42 -18.08
CA ARG A 13 -45.56 -33.36 -18.83
C ARG A 13 -44.03 -33.07 -19.04
N MET A 14 -43.29 -34.18 -19.31
CA MET A 14 -41.95 -34.33 -19.98
C MET A 14 -40.74 -34.42 -19.01
N LYS A 15 -39.70 -35.28 -19.16
CA LYS A 15 -39.29 -36.28 -20.19
C LYS A 15 -38.37 -37.39 -19.61
N LEU A 16 -38.19 -38.49 -20.35
CA LEU A 16 -37.05 -39.47 -20.24
C LEU A 16 -35.76 -38.81 -20.83
N SER A 17 -34.52 -39.30 -20.69
CA SER A 17 -33.94 -40.62 -20.35
C SER A 17 -32.50 -40.47 -19.79
N SER A 18 -31.91 -41.55 -19.25
CA SER A 18 -30.49 -41.64 -18.86
C SER A 18 -29.95 -43.03 -19.20
N GLU A 19 -28.94 -43.12 -20.07
CA GLU A 19 -28.33 -44.40 -20.45
C GLU A 19 -26.85 -44.20 -20.83
N GLU A 20 -25.99 -45.08 -20.30
CA GLU A 20 -24.64 -45.45 -20.81
C GLU A 20 -23.50 -44.38 -20.81
N LEU A 21 -22.22 -44.69 -20.53
CA LEU A 21 -21.47 -45.95 -20.35
C LEU A 21 -20.33 -45.82 -19.31
N ARG A 22 -19.86 -46.95 -18.78
CA ARG A 22 -18.64 -47.12 -17.94
C ARG A 22 -17.87 -48.35 -18.44
N ARG A 23 -16.54 -48.43 -18.22
CA ARG A 23 -15.57 -49.53 -18.57
C ARG A 23 -14.87 -49.38 -19.94
N LEU A 24 -13.60 -49.75 -20.21
CA LEU A 24 -12.39 -50.26 -19.49
C LEU A 24 -11.14 -49.73 -20.28
N SER A 25 -9.97 -49.37 -19.71
CA SER A 25 -8.81 -50.17 -19.22
C SER A 25 -7.91 -50.89 -20.24
N ASN A 26 -6.60 -50.58 -20.18
CA ASN A 26 -5.38 -51.36 -20.57
C ASN A 26 -4.87 -51.37 -22.03
N GLY A 27 -3.54 -51.21 -22.23
CA GLY A 27 -2.80 -51.67 -23.43
C GLY A 27 -1.54 -50.86 -23.81
N SER A 28 -0.56 -51.51 -24.45
CA SER A 28 0.77 -50.95 -24.81
C SER A 28 1.33 -51.60 -26.11
N THR A 29 2.52 -51.30 -26.68
CA THR A 29 3.77 -50.65 -26.20
C THR A 29 4.63 -50.19 -27.40
N ILE A 30 5.48 -49.15 -27.23
CA ILE A 30 6.70 -48.80 -28.02
C ILE A 30 6.62 -48.71 -29.56
N LYS A 31 7.07 -47.55 -30.10
CA LYS A 31 8.08 -47.46 -31.18
C LYS A 31 8.53 -46.01 -31.43
N GLU A 32 9.83 -45.75 -31.28
CA GLU A 32 10.49 -44.58 -31.87
C GLU A 32 10.72 -44.79 -33.37
N PRO A 33 11.01 -43.71 -34.12
CA PRO A 33 12.38 -43.63 -34.65
C PRO A 33 13.04 -42.24 -34.51
N VAL A 34 14.37 -42.27 -34.42
CA VAL A 34 15.28 -41.11 -34.44
C VAL A 34 15.52 -40.62 -35.87
N ALA A 35 15.33 -39.32 -36.11
CA ALA A 35 16.17 -38.48 -36.99
C ALA A 35 15.72 -37.01 -36.87
N GLY A 36 16.65 -36.08 -36.66
CA GLY A 36 16.32 -34.68 -36.35
C GLY A 36 16.26 -33.74 -37.56
N SER A 37 15.72 -32.53 -37.37
CA SER A 37 16.08 -31.36 -38.17
C SER A 37 15.71 -30.04 -37.48
N SER A 38 16.56 -29.03 -37.69
CA SER A 38 16.30 -27.59 -37.66
C SER A 38 15.62 -26.93 -36.44
N ARG A 39 16.43 -26.14 -35.74
CA ARG A 39 16.14 -24.75 -35.30
C ARG A 39 14.66 -24.32 -35.30
N ASP A 40 14.10 -24.18 -34.12
CA ASP A 40 13.17 -23.08 -33.81
C ASP A 40 13.74 -22.27 -32.64
N LEU A 41 14.47 -21.21 -32.98
CA LEU A 41 14.72 -20.11 -32.06
C LEU A 41 13.40 -19.34 -31.94
N MET A 42 12.56 -19.73 -30.99
CA MET A 42 11.31 -19.01 -30.69
C MET A 42 11.67 -17.59 -30.29
N ALA A 43 11.47 -16.65 -31.21
CA ALA A 43 11.65 -15.23 -30.96
C ALA A 43 10.69 -14.83 -29.83
N ARG A 44 11.23 -14.20 -28.78
CA ARG A 44 10.39 -13.54 -27.78
C ARG A 44 9.48 -12.56 -28.52
N PRO A 45 8.15 -12.57 -28.29
CA PRO A 45 7.28 -11.54 -28.83
C PRO A 45 7.82 -10.17 -28.41
N LEU A 46 8.01 -9.29 -29.40
CA LEU A 46 8.40 -7.91 -29.15
C LEU A 46 7.35 -7.29 -28.22
N GLN A 47 7.81 -6.60 -27.17
CA GLN A 47 6.92 -5.87 -26.29
C GLN A 47 6.19 -4.81 -27.14
N SER A 48 4.86 -4.95 -27.24
CA SER A 48 4.03 -3.96 -27.91
C SER A 48 4.07 -2.68 -27.09
N GLU A 49 4.72 -1.64 -27.62
CA GLU A 49 4.67 -0.31 -27.03
C GLU A 49 3.23 0.21 -26.96
N GLY A 50 2.93 1.00 -25.92
CA GLY A 50 1.87 2.01 -25.97
C GLY A 50 0.50 1.65 -25.38
N GLY A 51 0.23 0.40 -25.00
CA GLY A 51 -0.96 0.06 -24.21
C GLY A 51 -0.66 0.08 -22.72
N GLU A 52 -1.32 0.94 -21.92
CA GLU A 52 -1.31 0.75 -20.46
C GLU A 52 -2.00 -0.58 -20.14
N GLU A 53 -1.22 -1.59 -19.77
CA GLU A 53 -1.75 -2.91 -19.47
C GLU A 53 -2.63 -2.85 -18.21
N VAL A 54 -3.91 -3.19 -18.35
CA VAL A 54 -4.90 -3.12 -17.27
C VAL A 54 -5.31 -4.51 -16.78
N VAL A 55 -5.68 -4.58 -15.50
CA VAL A 55 -6.03 -5.80 -14.78
C VAL A 55 -7.49 -5.76 -14.31
N GLY A 56 -8.11 -6.94 -14.27
CA GLY A 56 -9.49 -7.13 -13.79
C GLY A 56 -10.56 -6.86 -14.86
N SER A 57 -11.73 -7.47 -14.67
CA SER A 57 -12.85 -7.46 -15.64
C SER A 57 -13.41 -6.06 -15.97
N LYS A 58 -13.15 -5.06 -15.11
CA LYS A 58 -13.55 -3.66 -15.33
C LYS A 58 -12.51 -2.83 -16.08
N GLY A 59 -11.28 -3.33 -16.28
CA GLY A 59 -10.23 -2.63 -17.02
C GLY A 59 -9.73 -1.31 -16.41
N VAL A 60 -10.01 -1.03 -15.13
CA VAL A 60 -9.67 0.24 -14.46
C VAL A 60 -8.35 0.21 -13.67
N ILE A 61 -7.78 -0.97 -13.44
CA ILE A 61 -6.59 -1.13 -12.57
C ILE A 61 -5.34 -1.18 -13.45
N LYS A 62 -4.41 -0.26 -13.29
CA LYS A 62 -3.12 -0.30 -13.99
C LYS A 62 -2.25 -1.43 -13.46
N LYS A 63 -1.77 -2.32 -14.33
CA LYS A 63 -0.93 -3.47 -13.93
C LYS A 63 0.33 -3.05 -13.17
N VAL A 64 1.00 -1.99 -13.62
CA VAL A 64 2.22 -1.49 -12.97
C VAL A 64 1.97 -1.08 -11.52
N GLU A 65 0.90 -0.33 -11.25
CA GLU A 65 0.54 0.10 -9.90
C GLU A 65 0.14 -1.10 -9.04
N PHE A 66 -0.66 -2.02 -9.60
CA PHE A 66 -1.13 -3.21 -8.89
C PHE A 66 0.01 -4.15 -8.48
N VAL A 67 0.94 -4.45 -9.41
CA VAL A 67 2.13 -5.28 -9.12
C VAL A 67 3.03 -4.62 -8.09
N ARG A 68 3.28 -3.31 -8.18
CA ARG A 68 4.09 -2.58 -7.18
C ARG A 68 3.45 -2.59 -5.79
N ILE A 69 2.12 -2.48 -5.69
CA ILE A 69 1.39 -2.58 -4.43
C ILE A 69 1.48 -4.00 -3.83
N ILE A 70 1.35 -5.05 -4.65
CA ILE A 70 1.55 -6.45 -4.20
C ILE A 70 2.99 -6.68 -3.74
N ALA A 71 3.99 -6.21 -4.51
CA ALA A 71 5.39 -6.32 -4.13
C ALA A 71 5.66 -5.64 -2.78
N LYS A 72 5.15 -4.41 -2.55
CA LYS A 72 5.26 -3.73 -1.25
C LYS A 72 4.65 -4.55 -0.12
N ALA A 73 3.45 -5.12 -0.31
CA ALA A 73 2.82 -5.98 0.70
C ALA A 73 3.64 -7.25 1.00
N LEU A 74 4.21 -7.90 -0.02
CA LEU A 74 5.11 -9.05 0.16
C LEU A 74 6.33 -8.69 1.02
N TYR A 75 6.98 -7.54 0.77
CA TYR A 75 8.10 -7.09 1.61
C TYR A 75 7.65 -6.73 3.04
N SER A 76 6.52 -6.06 3.22
CA SER A 76 5.96 -5.75 4.55
C SER A 76 5.66 -7.00 5.38
N LEU A 77 5.24 -8.09 4.74
CA LEU A 77 5.00 -9.40 5.37
C LEU A 77 6.29 -10.23 5.56
N GLY A 78 7.45 -9.72 5.16
CA GLY A 78 8.74 -10.42 5.29
C GLY A 78 9.03 -11.44 4.18
N TYR A 79 8.21 -11.52 3.13
CA TYR A 79 8.40 -12.42 1.99
C TYR A 79 9.41 -11.87 0.96
N ILE A 80 10.61 -11.51 1.44
CA ILE A 80 11.66 -10.83 0.65
C ILE A 80 11.98 -11.57 -0.66
N LYS A 81 12.09 -12.90 -0.61
CA LYS A 81 12.36 -13.74 -1.80
C LYS A 81 11.23 -13.69 -2.82
N SER A 82 9.98 -13.75 -2.35
CA SER A 82 8.80 -13.71 -3.22
C SER A 82 8.61 -12.32 -3.85
N GLY A 83 8.92 -11.25 -3.12
CA GLY A 83 8.95 -9.88 -3.66
C GLY A 83 9.98 -9.75 -4.79
N ALA A 84 11.21 -10.22 -4.57
CA ALA A 84 12.26 -10.19 -5.58
C ALA A 84 11.92 -11.00 -6.85
N HIS A 85 11.37 -12.22 -6.69
CA HIS A 85 10.92 -13.02 -7.83
C HIS A 85 9.73 -12.38 -8.56
N LEU A 86 8.79 -11.74 -7.85
CA LEU A 86 7.69 -11.02 -8.49
C LEU A 86 8.20 -9.85 -9.36
N GLU A 87 9.20 -9.09 -8.88
CA GLU A 87 9.84 -8.02 -9.67
C GLU A 87 10.57 -8.58 -10.91
N GLU A 88 11.26 -9.73 -10.76
CA GLU A 88 11.96 -10.42 -11.85
C GLU A 88 11.01 -10.98 -12.91
N GLU A 89 9.96 -11.72 -12.51
CA GLU A 89 8.98 -12.35 -13.40
C GLU A 89 8.09 -11.33 -14.11
N SER A 90 7.69 -10.26 -13.42
CA SER A 90 6.84 -9.22 -14.00
C SER A 90 7.59 -8.17 -14.82
N GLY A 91 8.91 -8.05 -14.59
CA GLY A 91 9.72 -6.95 -15.12
C GLY A 91 9.38 -5.57 -14.52
N ILE A 92 8.56 -5.52 -13.47
CA ILE A 92 8.08 -4.28 -12.83
C ILE A 92 8.77 -4.16 -11.47
N PRO A 93 9.82 -3.33 -11.34
CA PRO A 93 10.48 -3.14 -10.06
C PRO A 93 9.63 -2.32 -9.10
N LEU A 94 9.75 -2.56 -7.79
CA LEU A 94 9.01 -1.84 -6.75
C LEU A 94 9.37 -0.35 -6.74
N HIS A 95 10.64 -0.03 -6.96
CA HIS A 95 11.18 1.33 -7.05
C HIS A 95 12.16 1.42 -8.22
N SER A 96 12.34 2.63 -8.79
CA SER A 96 13.37 2.84 -9.81
C SER A 96 14.77 2.70 -9.21
N SER A 97 15.76 2.42 -10.06
CA SER A 97 17.17 2.32 -9.64
C SER A 97 17.65 3.57 -8.89
N VAL A 98 17.23 4.76 -9.32
CA VAL A 98 17.55 6.04 -8.67
C VAL A 98 16.93 6.14 -7.28
N VAL A 99 15.68 5.69 -7.09
CA VAL A 99 15.03 5.66 -5.77
C VAL A 99 15.71 4.64 -4.84
N ASN A 100 16.11 3.47 -5.34
CA ASN A 100 16.87 2.48 -4.56
C ASN A 100 18.26 3.02 -4.13
N VAL A 101 18.93 3.80 -4.98
CA VAL A 101 20.18 4.51 -4.62
C VAL A 101 19.91 5.54 -3.53
N PHE A 102 18.85 6.34 -3.66
CA PHE A 102 18.44 7.34 -2.66
C PHE A 102 18.13 6.72 -1.30
N MET A 103 17.30 5.66 -1.26
CA MET A 103 16.96 4.95 -0.02
C MET A 103 18.22 4.43 0.69
N ARG A 104 19.16 3.86 -0.06
CA ARG A 104 20.45 3.40 0.49
C ARG A 104 21.29 4.55 1.04
N GLN A 105 21.41 5.67 0.31
CA GLN A 105 22.15 6.85 0.78
C GLN A 105 21.59 7.39 2.11
N ILE A 106 20.27 7.44 2.27
CA ILE A 106 19.60 7.85 3.52
C ILE A 106 19.94 6.91 4.68
N LEU A 107 20.00 5.59 4.45
CA LEU A 107 20.34 4.61 5.49
C LEU A 107 21.83 4.62 5.84
N GLU A 108 22.70 4.79 4.84
CA GLU A 108 24.16 4.88 5.00
C GLU A 108 24.62 6.22 5.59
N GLY A 109 23.82 7.29 5.47
CA GLY A 109 24.14 8.64 5.96
C GLY A 109 24.90 9.50 4.94
N ASN A 110 24.81 9.15 3.65
CA ASN A 110 25.41 9.88 2.54
C ASN A 110 24.51 11.07 2.18
N TRP A 111 24.47 12.06 3.08
CA TRP A 111 23.47 13.13 3.10
C TRP A 111 23.52 14.01 1.86
N ASP A 112 24.70 14.49 1.48
CA ASP A 112 24.91 15.36 0.33
C ASP A 112 24.53 14.66 -0.99
N GLU A 113 24.95 13.41 -1.17
CA GLU A 113 24.59 12.58 -2.33
C GLU A 113 23.08 12.29 -2.37
N SER A 114 22.43 12.14 -1.22
CA SER A 114 20.98 11.92 -1.15
C SER A 114 20.19 13.15 -1.60
N VAL A 115 20.63 14.37 -1.29
CA VAL A 115 20.00 15.62 -1.77
C VAL A 115 20.20 15.80 -3.27
N VAL A 116 21.37 15.44 -3.80
CA VAL A 116 21.63 15.44 -5.26
C VAL A 116 20.73 14.40 -5.95
N THR A 117 20.66 13.17 -5.40
CA THR A 117 19.88 12.07 -5.98
C THR A 117 18.38 12.37 -5.93
N LEU A 118 17.88 13.00 -4.85
CA LEU A 118 16.50 13.46 -4.71
C LEU A 118 16.06 14.38 -5.86
N ARG A 119 16.93 15.28 -6.33
CA ARG A 119 16.65 16.16 -7.48
C ARG A 119 16.58 15.37 -8.80
N ASN A 120 17.35 14.29 -8.90
CA ASN A 120 17.41 13.42 -10.08
C ASN A 120 16.26 12.39 -10.16
N ILE A 121 15.44 12.25 -9.11
CA ILE A 121 14.26 11.36 -9.10
C ILE A 121 13.15 11.83 -10.06
N GLY A 122 13.22 13.07 -10.57
CA GLY A 122 12.26 13.61 -11.54
C GLY A 122 11.00 14.19 -10.89
N LEU A 123 11.11 14.67 -9.65
CA LEU A 123 10.03 15.37 -8.95
C LEU A 123 9.74 16.72 -9.61
N THR A 124 8.51 16.94 -10.04
CA THR A 124 8.08 18.19 -10.69
C THR A 124 7.79 19.33 -9.70
N ASP A 125 7.47 19.00 -8.45
CA ASP A 125 7.21 19.99 -7.40
C ASP A 125 8.49 20.37 -6.64
N GLU A 126 9.00 21.56 -6.93
CA GLU A 126 10.15 22.16 -6.24
C GLU A 126 9.89 22.32 -4.72
N ARG A 127 8.63 22.51 -4.29
CA ARG A 127 8.30 22.64 -2.86
C ARG A 127 8.49 21.33 -2.12
N THR A 128 8.05 20.22 -2.70
CA THR A 128 8.32 18.86 -2.19
C THR A 128 9.81 18.57 -2.15
N VAL A 129 10.55 18.91 -3.22
CA VAL A 129 12.02 18.75 -3.25
C VAL A 129 12.69 19.56 -2.13
N LYS A 130 12.33 20.82 -1.94
CA LYS A 130 12.85 21.68 -0.86
C LYS A 130 12.49 21.12 0.52
N SER A 131 11.27 20.65 0.72
CA SER A 131 10.79 20.11 2.00
C SER A 131 11.47 18.79 2.37
N ALA A 132 11.63 17.89 1.41
CA ALA A 132 12.38 16.65 1.61
C ALA A 132 13.88 16.93 1.82
N SER A 133 14.48 17.86 1.06
CA SER A 133 15.86 18.32 1.29
C SER A 133 16.04 18.88 2.70
N PHE A 134 15.06 19.67 3.19
CA PHE A 134 15.10 20.22 4.54
C PHE A 134 15.11 19.12 5.62
N LEU A 135 14.29 18.06 5.49
CA LEU A 135 14.29 16.94 6.43
C LEU A 135 15.63 16.16 6.43
N ILE A 136 16.21 15.94 5.25
CA ILE A 136 17.51 15.27 5.10
C ILE A 136 18.61 16.07 5.79
N LEU A 137 18.65 17.38 5.52
CA LEU A 137 19.67 18.27 6.08
C LEU A 137 19.45 18.57 7.56
N GLU A 138 18.20 18.55 8.05
CA GLU A 138 17.90 18.56 9.49
C GLU A 138 18.52 17.35 10.19
N GLN A 139 18.43 16.15 9.60
CA GLN A 139 19.10 14.96 10.14
C GLN A 139 20.64 15.09 10.09
N LYS A 140 21.22 15.51 8.96
CA LYS A 140 22.66 15.80 8.81
C LYS A 140 23.15 16.75 9.91
N PHE A 141 22.40 17.83 10.16
CA PHE A 141 22.69 18.80 11.21
C PHE A 141 22.73 18.18 12.62
N PHE A 142 21.75 17.34 12.97
CA PHE A 142 21.74 16.70 14.28
C PHE A 142 22.82 15.63 14.45
N GLU A 143 23.11 14.83 13.41
CA GLU A 143 24.22 13.87 13.45
C GLU A 143 25.59 14.59 13.61
N LEU A 144 25.80 15.74 12.94
CA LEU A 144 26.99 16.57 13.14
C LEU A 144 27.09 17.17 14.56
N LEU A 145 25.96 17.51 15.20
CA LEU A 145 25.97 17.95 16.60
C LEU A 145 26.26 16.81 17.59
N ASP A 146 25.84 15.59 17.28
CA ASP A 146 26.14 14.39 18.09
C ASP A 146 27.59 13.92 17.91
N GLU A 147 28.24 14.25 16.79
CA GLU A 147 29.68 14.09 16.57
C GLU A 147 30.54 15.26 17.10
N GLU A 148 29.94 16.20 17.86
CA GLU A 148 30.59 17.44 18.38
C GLU A 148 31.12 18.41 17.31
N LYS A 149 30.79 18.21 16.02
CA LYS A 149 31.21 19.03 14.87
C LYS A 149 30.35 20.29 14.71
N ALA A 150 30.29 21.11 15.76
CA ALA A 150 29.43 22.29 15.83
C ALA A 150 29.65 23.31 14.69
N MET A 151 30.88 23.45 14.17
CA MET A 151 31.17 24.36 13.05
C MET A 151 30.63 23.83 11.72
N ASP A 152 30.69 22.52 11.47
CA ASP A 152 30.16 21.90 10.26
C ASP A 152 28.63 21.89 10.28
N ALA A 153 28.03 21.67 11.46
CA ALA A 153 26.59 21.85 11.68
C ALA A 153 26.15 23.31 11.42
N LEU A 154 26.91 24.30 11.91
CA LEU A 154 26.65 25.71 11.65
C LEU A 154 26.79 26.09 10.17
N ASN A 155 27.78 25.52 9.47
CA ASN A 155 27.94 25.68 8.02
C ASN A 155 26.71 25.10 7.29
N THR A 156 26.38 23.83 7.52
CA THR A 156 25.19 23.14 6.96
C THR A 156 23.92 23.97 7.15
N LEU A 157 23.70 24.51 8.36
CA LEU A 157 22.53 25.34 8.67
C LEU A 157 22.48 26.64 7.84
N ARG A 158 23.63 27.28 7.61
CA ARG A 158 23.75 28.56 6.89
C ARG A 158 23.77 28.41 5.36
N THR A 159 24.47 27.42 4.84
CA THR A 159 24.74 27.26 3.40
C THR A 159 23.78 26.30 2.70
N GLU A 160 23.18 25.37 3.43
CA GLU A 160 22.32 24.33 2.84
C GLU A 160 20.88 24.42 3.33
N ILE A 161 20.63 24.58 4.64
CA ILE A 161 19.27 24.60 5.20
C ILE A 161 18.58 25.96 5.00
N ALA A 162 19.17 27.05 5.47
CA ALA A 162 18.55 28.38 5.43
C ALA A 162 18.15 28.84 4.00
N PRO A 163 18.94 28.58 2.93
CA PRO A 163 18.55 28.95 1.57
C PRO A 163 17.34 28.20 1.00
N LEU A 164 16.88 27.11 1.63
CA LEU A 164 15.68 26.39 1.18
C LEU A 164 14.37 27.16 1.46
N GLY A 165 14.37 28.07 2.45
CA GLY A 165 13.21 28.92 2.78
C GLY A 165 11.94 28.17 3.19
N VAL A 166 12.07 26.93 3.69
CA VAL A 166 10.92 26.07 4.01
C VAL A 166 10.29 26.42 5.36
N ASN A 167 11.11 26.71 6.39
CA ASN A 167 10.63 26.91 7.76
C ASN A 167 11.59 27.77 8.61
N ASP A 168 11.40 29.09 8.58
CA ASP A 168 12.25 30.05 9.29
C ASP A 168 12.11 30.03 10.82
N SER A 169 11.01 29.52 11.39
CA SER A 169 10.94 29.29 12.84
C SER A 169 11.80 28.10 13.24
N ARG A 170 11.79 27.02 12.46
CA ARG A 170 12.65 25.86 12.70
C ARG A 170 14.13 26.17 12.49
N VAL A 171 14.51 26.97 11.48
CA VAL A 171 15.91 27.42 11.30
C VAL A 171 16.42 28.20 12.51
N ARG A 172 15.59 29.06 13.11
CA ARG A 172 15.93 29.77 14.37
C ARG A 172 16.05 28.83 15.56
N GLU A 173 15.20 27.81 15.64
CA GLU A 173 15.28 26.77 16.67
C GLU A 173 16.57 25.93 16.53
N LEU A 174 16.90 25.47 15.33
CA LEU A 174 18.16 24.77 15.04
C LEU A 174 19.39 25.61 15.43
N SER A 175 19.35 26.91 15.14
CA SER A 175 20.41 27.86 15.54
C SER A 175 20.63 27.90 17.06
N SER A 176 19.58 27.70 17.86
CA SER A 176 19.68 27.73 19.33
C SER A 176 20.42 26.51 19.91
N TYR A 177 20.32 25.34 19.26
CA TYR A 177 21.01 24.13 19.70
C TYR A 177 22.54 24.22 19.57
N ILE A 178 23.04 25.04 18.64
CA ILE A 178 24.48 25.31 18.47
C ILE A 178 25.03 26.12 19.66
N VAL A 179 24.23 27.09 20.15
CA VAL A 179 24.63 28.00 21.24
C VAL A 179 24.43 27.36 22.61
N SER A 180 23.42 26.50 22.77
CA SER A 180 23.11 25.82 24.03
C SER A 180 22.75 24.34 23.81
N PRO A 181 23.76 23.44 23.74
CA PRO A 181 23.52 22.00 23.54
C PRO A 181 22.68 21.35 24.65
N SER A 182 22.69 21.95 25.86
CA SER A 182 21.91 21.55 27.03
C SER A 182 20.42 21.93 26.96
N TYR A 183 20.05 22.89 26.09
CA TYR A 183 18.64 23.26 25.87
C TYR A 183 17.82 22.11 25.24
N CYS A 184 18.48 21.21 24.53
CA CYS A 184 17.91 20.00 23.90
C CYS A 184 17.15 19.09 24.89
N SER A 185 17.46 19.15 26.19
CA SER A 185 16.88 18.25 27.20
C SER A 185 15.63 18.80 27.90
N LEU A 186 15.38 20.12 27.86
CA LEU A 186 14.31 20.75 28.65
C LEU A 186 13.00 21.00 27.88
N THR A 187 13.04 21.24 26.57
CA THR A 187 11.83 21.49 25.76
C THR A 187 11.12 20.21 25.29
N ARG A 188 11.21 19.13 26.08
CA ARG A 188 10.61 17.83 25.80
C ARG A 188 9.08 17.87 25.93
N SER A 189 8.41 18.41 24.92
CA SER A 189 6.95 18.30 24.81
C SER A 189 6.56 16.82 24.63
N PRO A 190 5.54 16.30 25.32
CA PRO A 190 5.23 14.87 25.32
C PRO A 190 4.56 14.36 24.02
N LYS A 191 4.45 15.21 22.99
CA LYS A 191 3.88 14.86 21.68
C LYS A 191 4.93 14.64 20.58
N GLN A 192 6.21 14.81 20.90
CA GLN A 192 7.27 14.78 19.90
C GLN A 192 8.37 13.80 20.31
N ASP A 193 8.34 12.59 19.73
CA ASP A 193 9.44 11.62 19.78
C ASP A 193 10.60 12.09 18.89
N THR A 194 11.23 13.18 19.32
CA THR A 194 12.50 13.69 18.84
C THR A 194 13.59 13.36 19.85
N VAL A 195 14.12 12.15 19.72
CA VAL A 195 15.57 11.95 19.90
C VAL A 195 16.27 12.97 19.01
N ARG A 196 17.38 13.55 19.48
CA ARG A 196 18.09 14.66 18.84
C ARG A 196 18.31 14.38 17.34
N ALA A 197 18.99 13.28 17.01
CA ALA A 197 18.89 12.63 15.71
C ALA A 197 17.76 11.58 15.70
N ARG A 198 16.97 11.49 14.62
CA ARG A 198 15.99 10.40 14.44
C ARG A 198 16.73 9.14 13.99
N SER A 199 16.11 7.96 14.07
CA SER A 199 16.66 6.81 13.33
C SER A 199 16.53 7.06 11.83
N ARG A 200 17.51 6.60 11.05
CA ARG A 200 17.52 6.78 9.58
C ARG A 200 16.34 6.07 8.90
N SER A 201 15.83 4.99 9.51
CA SER A 201 14.56 4.36 9.11
C SER A 201 13.35 5.30 9.28
N LYS A 202 13.23 5.95 10.44
CA LYS A 202 12.14 6.91 10.74
C LYS A 202 12.22 8.14 9.84
N LEU A 203 13.42 8.60 9.48
CA LEU A 203 13.59 9.63 8.45
C LEU A 203 13.04 9.17 7.10
N LEU A 204 13.34 7.93 6.69
CA LEU A 204 12.88 7.37 5.42
C LEU A 204 11.34 7.23 5.36
N GLU A 205 10.71 6.82 6.46
CA GLU A 205 9.25 6.79 6.62
C GLU A 205 8.62 8.19 6.48
N GLU A 206 9.22 9.22 7.07
CA GLU A 206 8.74 10.61 6.92
C GLU A 206 8.95 11.15 5.50
N LEU A 207 10.07 10.83 4.84
CA LEU A 207 10.31 11.18 3.44
C LEU A 207 9.29 10.50 2.52
N GLN A 208 8.95 9.23 2.77
CA GLN A 208 7.93 8.49 2.01
C GLN A 208 6.53 9.12 2.12
N LYS A 209 6.21 9.81 3.23
CA LYS A 209 4.94 10.55 3.39
C LYS A 209 4.91 11.87 2.60
N LEU A 210 6.08 12.48 2.34
CA LEU A 210 6.19 13.70 1.53
C LEU A 210 6.30 13.42 0.04
N LEU A 211 6.89 12.28 -0.35
CA LEU A 211 7.15 11.96 -1.74
C LEU A 211 5.89 11.42 -2.45
N PRO A 212 5.70 11.70 -3.76
CA PRO A 212 4.55 11.19 -4.50
C PRO A 212 4.49 9.65 -4.51
N ALA A 213 3.28 9.10 -4.39
CA ALA A 213 3.04 7.66 -4.39
C ALA A 213 3.51 6.93 -5.67
N THR A 214 3.65 7.67 -6.78
CA THR A 214 4.25 7.18 -8.03
C THR A 214 5.74 6.89 -7.91
N VAL A 215 6.46 7.61 -7.05
CA VAL A 215 7.89 7.43 -6.76
C VAL A 215 8.07 6.36 -5.69
N MET A 216 7.46 6.55 -4.52
CA MET A 216 7.50 5.58 -3.42
C MET A 216 6.09 5.12 -3.05
N VAL A 217 5.80 3.84 -3.25
CA VAL A 217 4.52 3.22 -2.86
C VAL A 217 4.34 3.38 -1.34
N PRO A 218 3.24 3.95 -0.83
CA PRO A 218 3.00 4.08 0.61
C PRO A 218 2.96 2.73 1.34
N GLU A 219 3.30 2.75 2.62
CA GLU A 219 3.19 1.55 3.47
C GLU A 219 1.74 1.13 3.67
N GLY A 220 1.51 -0.18 3.78
CA GLY A 220 0.17 -0.74 3.99
C GLY A 220 -0.85 -0.47 2.87
N ARG A 221 -0.42 -0.07 1.66
CA ARG A 221 -1.35 0.43 0.64
C ARG A 221 -2.35 -0.63 0.14
N LEU A 222 -1.97 -1.91 0.11
CA LEU A 222 -2.89 -2.98 -0.29
C LEU A 222 -3.95 -3.19 0.80
N GLU A 223 -3.49 -3.22 2.04
CA GLU A 223 -4.25 -3.42 3.26
C GLU A 223 -5.33 -2.34 3.39
N HIS A 224 -4.96 -1.06 3.27
CA HIS A 224 -5.92 0.06 3.26
C HIS A 224 -6.94 -0.01 2.11
N LEU A 225 -6.56 -0.51 0.92
CA LEU A 225 -7.49 -0.68 -0.20
C LEU A 225 -8.49 -1.83 0.05
N VAL A 226 -8.02 -2.91 0.68
CA VAL A 226 -8.84 -4.06 1.07
C VAL A 226 -9.80 -3.68 2.21
N GLU A 227 -9.33 -2.94 3.21
CA GLU A 227 -10.18 -2.38 4.29
C GLU A 227 -11.26 -1.45 3.73
N GLN A 228 -10.92 -0.57 2.79
CA GLN A 228 -11.89 0.29 2.09
C GLN A 228 -12.94 -0.54 1.34
N ALA A 229 -12.54 -1.62 0.67
CA ALA A 229 -13.48 -2.51 -0.01
C ALA A 229 -14.44 -3.20 0.98
N LEU A 230 -13.92 -3.71 2.10
CA LEU A 230 -14.73 -4.32 3.16
C LEU A 230 -15.73 -3.34 3.78
N VAL A 231 -15.30 -2.11 4.08
CA VAL A 231 -16.18 -1.03 4.57
C VAL A 231 -17.29 -0.74 3.56
N LEU A 232 -16.97 -0.62 2.27
CA LEU A 232 -17.97 -0.39 1.22
C LEU A 232 -18.97 -1.56 1.07
N GLN A 233 -18.52 -2.81 1.19
CA GLN A 233 -19.41 -3.98 1.18
C GLN A 233 -20.35 -4.01 2.39
N ARG A 234 -19.83 -3.70 3.58
CA ARG A 234 -20.61 -3.57 4.81
C ARG A 234 -21.68 -2.49 4.68
N ASP A 235 -21.29 -1.30 4.22
CA ASP A 235 -22.18 -0.14 4.13
C ASP A 235 -23.23 -0.30 3.02
N ALA A 236 -22.95 -1.11 1.99
CA ALA A 236 -23.93 -1.53 0.98
C ALA A 236 -24.85 -2.69 1.41
N CYS A 237 -24.59 -3.34 2.56
CA CYS A 237 -25.36 -4.50 3.01
C CYS A 237 -26.66 -4.09 3.73
N MET A 238 -27.78 -4.18 3.00
CA MET A 238 -29.14 -3.81 3.43
C MET A 238 -29.61 -4.31 4.81
N PHE A 239 -29.06 -5.43 5.31
CA PHE A 239 -29.47 -6.08 6.56
C PHE A 239 -28.33 -6.13 7.61
N HIS A 240 -27.32 -5.28 7.47
CA HIS A 240 -26.23 -5.21 8.44
C HIS A 240 -26.66 -4.43 9.70
N ASN A 241 -26.68 -5.11 10.85
CA ASN A 241 -27.10 -4.53 12.14
C ASN A 241 -26.27 -5.08 13.34
N SER A 242 -25.04 -5.54 13.10
CA SER A 242 -24.12 -5.99 14.16
C SER A 242 -22.75 -5.40 13.92
N LEU A 243 -22.13 -4.86 14.98
CA LEU A 243 -20.79 -4.27 14.90
C LEU A 243 -19.70 -5.33 14.74
N ASP A 244 -19.95 -6.57 15.17
CA ASP A 244 -18.92 -7.59 15.42
C ASP A 244 -19.00 -8.79 14.46
N LYS A 245 -19.66 -8.66 13.30
CA LYS A 245 -19.66 -9.75 12.31
C LYS A 245 -18.35 -9.75 11.52
N GLU A 246 -17.54 -10.78 11.72
CA GLU A 246 -16.34 -11.07 10.92
C GLU A 246 -16.66 -11.06 9.41
N MET A 247 -15.95 -10.25 8.64
CA MET A 247 -16.09 -10.15 7.20
C MET A 247 -15.01 -10.99 6.49
N SER A 248 -15.41 -11.68 5.43
CA SER A 248 -14.53 -12.54 4.64
C SER A 248 -13.88 -11.78 3.49
N LEU A 249 -12.61 -12.05 3.21
CA LEU A 249 -11.94 -11.61 1.98
C LEU A 249 -12.20 -12.54 0.79
N TYR A 250 -12.71 -13.75 1.03
CA TYR A 250 -12.96 -14.75 -0.01
C TYR A 250 -14.36 -14.65 -0.64
N SER A 251 -15.26 -13.86 -0.04
CA SER A 251 -16.67 -13.78 -0.42
C SER A 251 -17.28 -12.47 0.05
N ASP A 252 -18.02 -11.79 -0.84
CA ASP A 252 -18.66 -10.51 -0.52
C ASP A 252 -19.57 -10.59 0.72
N HIS A 253 -19.50 -9.58 1.58
CA HIS A 253 -20.28 -9.53 2.82
C HIS A 253 -21.78 -9.43 2.56
N GLN A 254 -22.54 -10.37 3.12
CA GLN A 254 -24.00 -10.40 3.10
C GLN A 254 -24.56 -10.79 4.47
N CYS A 255 -25.56 -10.06 4.94
CA CYS A 255 -26.39 -10.41 6.09
C CYS A 255 -27.75 -10.92 5.63
N GLY A 256 -28.30 -11.91 6.33
CA GLY A 256 -29.67 -12.37 6.14
C GLY A 256 -30.68 -11.49 6.91
N ARG A 257 -31.97 -11.60 6.55
CA ARG A 257 -33.06 -10.85 7.21
C ARG A 257 -33.28 -11.25 8.67
N ASP A 258 -32.83 -12.45 9.04
CA ASP A 258 -32.78 -13.00 10.40
C ASP A 258 -31.90 -12.17 11.36
N GLN A 259 -30.97 -11.37 10.82
CA GLN A 259 -30.08 -10.50 11.60
C GLN A 259 -30.72 -9.14 11.96
N ILE A 260 -31.93 -8.86 11.48
CA ILE A 260 -32.69 -7.66 11.86
C ILE A 260 -33.43 -7.94 13.18
N PRO A 261 -33.30 -7.11 14.23
CA PRO A 261 -34.05 -7.27 15.47
C PRO A 261 -35.56 -7.22 15.23
N SER A 262 -36.19 -8.38 15.28
CA SER A 262 -37.65 -8.55 15.17
C SER A 262 -38.36 -8.43 16.52
N GLN A 263 -37.61 -8.43 17.63
CA GLN A 263 -38.11 -8.37 19.00
C GLN A 263 -37.48 -7.20 19.77
N ALA A 264 -38.32 -6.33 20.33
CA ALA A 264 -37.87 -5.22 21.17
C ALA A 264 -37.42 -5.73 22.55
N LEU A 265 -36.10 -5.76 22.79
CA LEU A 265 -35.52 -6.23 24.06
C LEU A 265 -35.58 -5.18 25.19
N GLN A 266 -35.68 -3.89 24.87
CA GLN A 266 -35.73 -2.83 25.87
C GLN A 266 -36.63 -1.68 25.41
N VAL A 267 -37.67 -1.39 26.20
CA VAL A 267 -38.47 -0.16 26.08
C VAL A 267 -38.01 0.81 27.16
N ARG A 268 -37.36 1.92 26.77
CA ARG A 268 -37.03 3.00 27.70
C ARG A 268 -38.23 3.92 27.88
N LEU A 269 -39.04 3.63 28.90
CA LEU A 269 -40.08 4.55 29.37
C LEU A 269 -39.41 5.79 29.99
N CYS A 270 -39.64 6.95 29.38
CA CYS A 270 -39.19 8.22 29.95
C CYS A 270 -40.13 8.59 31.11
N SER A 271 -39.70 8.36 32.34
CA SER A 271 -40.46 8.74 33.53
C SER A 271 -40.48 10.27 33.63
N ALA A 272 -41.58 10.89 33.21
CA ALA A 272 -41.83 12.28 33.50
C ALA A 272 -41.87 12.45 35.03
N TYR A 273 -41.04 13.35 35.56
CA TYR A 273 -41.08 13.71 36.98
C TYR A 273 -42.48 14.25 37.31
N GLN A 274 -43.18 13.58 38.23
CA GLN A 274 -44.34 14.18 38.88
C GLN A 274 -43.86 15.24 39.86
N ILE A 275 -44.48 16.43 39.75
CA ILE A 275 -44.29 17.61 40.59
C ILE A 275 -45.09 17.43 41.88
#